data_AF-A0A7X7AAM1-F1
#
_entry.id   AF-A0A7X7AAM1-F1
#
_cell.length_a   1.000
_cell.length_b   1.000
_cell.length_c   1.000
_cell.angle_alpha   90.00
_cell.angle_beta   90.00
_cell.angle_gamma   90.00
#
_symmetry.space_group_name_H-M   'P 1'
#
loop_
_entity.id
_entity.type
_entity.pdbx_description
1 polymer ?
#
loop_
_entity_poly.entity_id
_entity_poly.type
_entity_poly.pdbx_seq_one_letter_code
_entity_poly.pdbx_strand_id
1 'polypeptide(L)' 'ELFDIYRGDQIEDGLKSIAFSIIYRSYEKTLTDEEVNKTLKNIIKDLENSLDAKLRS' A
#
# COMPACT_ATOMS: atom_id res chain seq x y z
N GLU A 1 7.46 -5.38 -4.13
CA GLU A 1 8.77 -5.22 -3.47
C GLU A 1 8.76 -4.01 -2.55
N LEU A 2 9.53 -4.05 -1.46
CA LEU A 2 9.76 -2.89 -0.60
C LEU A 2 10.68 -1.93 -1.34
N PHE A 3 10.18 -0.74 -1.64
CA PHE A 3 10.87 0.25 -2.47
C PHE A 3 11.70 1.22 -1.62
N ASP A 4 11.11 1.77 -0.56
CA ASP A 4 11.75 2.79 0.26
C ASP A 4 11.27 2.74 1.71
N ILE A 5 12.15 3.10 2.65
CA ILE A 5 11.84 3.32 4.05
C ILE A 5 12.35 4.71 4.41
N TYR A 6 11.42 5.65 4.61
CA TYR A 6 11.73 7.01 5.02
C TYR A 6 11.43 7.22 6.51
N ARG A 7 12.43 7.74 7.21
CA ARG A 7 12.35 8.21 8.60
C ARG A 7 13.06 9.57 8.63
N GLY A 8 12.30 10.66 8.61
CA GLY A 8 12.84 12.00 8.66
C GLY A 8 11.83 12.95 9.28
N ASP A 9 12.19 14.23 9.42
CA ASP A 9 11.47 15.22 10.24
C ASP A 9 10.01 15.46 9.83
N GLN A 10 9.61 15.04 8.62
CA GLN A 10 8.22 15.10 8.14
C GLN A 10 7.35 13.90 8.57
N ILE A 11 7.89 12.96 9.35
CA ILE A 11 7.17 11.82 9.93
C ILE A 11 7.14 11.98 11.44
N GLU A 12 5.97 11.72 12.03
CA GLU A 12 5.78 11.76 13.49
C GLU A 12 6.74 10.80 14.18
N ASP A 13 7.24 11.19 15.36
CA ASP A 13 8.19 10.39 16.11
C ASP A 13 7.62 9.01 16.45
N GLY A 14 8.43 7.98 16.28
CA GLY A 14 8.00 6.58 16.40
C GLY A 14 7.33 5.97 15.15
N LEU A 15 7.03 6.76 14.11
CA LEU A 15 6.52 6.24 12.84
C LEU A 15 7.61 6.13 11.77
N LYS A 16 7.34 5.31 10.75
CA LYS A 16 8.18 5.18 9.54
C LYS A 16 7.27 5.14 8.32
N SER A 17 7.67 5.84 7.26
CA SER A 17 7.00 5.77 5.97
C SER A 17 7.61 4.66 5.15
N ILE A 18 6.78 3.80 4.58
CA ILE A 18 7.22 2.64 3.81
C ILE A 18 6.52 2.66 2.46
N ALA A 19 7.29 2.60 1.38
CA ALA A 19 6.76 2.51 0.03
C ALA A 19 6.86 1.07 -0.48
N PHE A 20 5.77 0.55 -1.04
CA PHE A 20 5.71 -0.77 -1.67
C PHE A 20 5.34 -0.63 -3.14
N SER A 21 6.05 -1.37 -4.00
CA SER A 21 5.67 -1.59 -5.38
C SER A 21 4.90 -2.91 -5.50
N ILE A 22 3.68 -2.87 -6.05
CA ILE A 22 2.79 -4.03 -6.19
C ILE A 22 2.49 -4.21 -7.68
N ILE A 23 2.73 -5.42 -8.18
CA ILE A 23 2.43 -5.79 -9.57
C ILE A 23 1.16 -6.62 -9.58
N TYR A 24 0.14 -6.15 -10.28
CA TYR A 24 -1.10 -6.88 -10.51
C TYR A 24 -1.01 -7.64 -11.83
N ARG A 25 -1.33 -8.93 -11.81
CA ARG A 25 -1.33 -9.77 -13.01
C ARG A 25 -2.39 -10.84 -12.90
N SER A 26 -3.07 -11.11 -14.00
CA SER A 26 -3.97 -12.26 -14.15
C SER A 26 -3.47 -13.17 -15.28
N TYR A 27 -3.69 -14.47 -15.13
CA TYR A 27 -3.38 -15.47 -16.14
C TYR A 27 -4.50 -15.62 -17.19
N GLU A 28 -5.71 -15.17 -16.87
CA GLU A 28 -6.91 -15.46 -17.65
C GLU A 28 -7.41 -14.25 -18.44
N LYS A 29 -7.13 -13.03 -17.97
CA LYS A 29 -7.64 -11.80 -18.58
C LYS A 29 -6.79 -10.58 -18.27
N THR A 30 -7.01 -9.52 -19.04
CA THR A 30 -6.57 -8.17 -18.67
C THR A 30 -7.38 -7.68 -17.48
N LEU A 31 -6.69 -7.19 -16.45
CA LEU A 31 -7.33 -6.62 -15.27
C LEU A 31 -7.88 -5.23 -15.58
N THR A 32 -9.08 -4.92 -15.08
CA THR A 32 -9.62 -3.57 -15.14
C THR A 32 -9.15 -2.73 -13.95
N ASP A 33 -9.16 -1.41 -14.12
CA ASP A 33 -8.84 -0.48 -13.02
C ASP A 33 -9.74 -0.70 -11.81
N GLU A 34 -11.01 -1.04 -12.00
CA GLU A 34 -11.95 -1.31 -10.91
C GLU A 34 -11.54 -2.54 -10.08
N GLU A 35 -11.08 -3.61 -10.74
CA GLU A 35 -10.62 -4.84 -10.08
C GLU A 35 -9.34 -4.60 -9.28
N VAL A 36 -8.40 -3.86 -9.86
CA VAL A 36 -7.15 -3.47 -9.20
C VAL A 36 -7.45 -2.57 -8.01
N ASN A 37 -8.29 -1.54 -8.18
CA ASN A 37 -8.66 -0.62 -7.11
C ASN A 37 -9.41 -1.31 -5.97
N LYS A 38 -10.27 -2.28 -6.28
CA LYS A 38 -10.94 -3.09 -5.24
C LYS A 38 -9.92 -3.86 -4.41
N THR A 39 -8.97 -4.50 -5.06
CA THR A 39 -7.89 -5.24 -4.38
C THR A 39 -7.01 -4.31 -3.54
N LEU A 40 -6.62 -3.16 -4.10
CA LEU A 40 -5.83 -2.14 -3.40
C LEU A 40 -6.56 -1.63 -2.14
N LYS A 41 -7.86 -1.33 -2.23
CA LYS A 41 -8.67 -0.89 -1.08
C LYS A 41 -8.72 -1.94 0.03
N ASN A 42 -8.82 -3.22 -0.32
CA ASN A 42 -8.79 -4.29 0.67
C ASN A 42 -7.43 -4.35 1.38
N ILE A 43 -6.33 -4.24 0.63
CA ILE A 43 -4.97 -4.22 1.21
C ILE A 43 -4.83 -3.04 2.19
N ILE A 44 -5.26 -1.83 1.78
CA ILE A 44 -5.19 -0.64 2.65
C ILE A 44 -6.01 -0.86 3.92
N LYS A 45 -7.23 -1.35 3.80
CA LYS A 45 -8.12 -1.59 4.94
C LYS A 45 -7.54 -2.63 5.91
N ASP A 46 -6.92 -3.69 5.41
CA ASP A 46 -6.29 -4.70 6.26
C ASP A 46 -5.06 -4.15 6.99
N LEU A 47 -4.29 -3.28 6.34
CA LEU A 47 -3.16 -2.57 6.95
C LEU A 47 -3.61 -1.56 8.02
N GLU A 48 -4.67 -0.80 7.75
CA GLU A 48 -5.30 0.09 8.73
C GLU A 48 -5.77 -0.69 9.97
N ASN A 49 -6.49 -1.79 9.78
CA ASN A 49 -7.03 -2.56 10.91
C ASN A 49 -5.96 -3.32 11.71
N SER A 50 -4.92 -3.82 11.05
CA SER A 50 -3.94 -4.71 11.69
C SER A 50 -2.76 -3.96 12.31
N LEU A 51 -2.40 -2.80 11.74
CA LEU A 51 -1.17 -2.08 12.07
C LEU A 51 -1.41 -0.60 12.39
N ASP A 52 -2.67 -0.13 12.37
CA ASP A 52 -3.03 1.30 12.46
C ASP A 52 -2.26 2.15 11.42
N ALA A 53 -1.95 1.53 10.28
CA ALA A 53 -1.18 2.15 9.22
C ALA A 53 -2.06 3.15 8.45
N LYS A 54 -1.50 4.29 8.04
CA LYS A 54 -2.20 5.30 7.25
C LYS A 54 -1.62 5.36 5.85
N LEU A 55 -2.48 5.39 4.84
CA LEU A 55 -2.05 5.64 3.46
C LEU A 55 -1.53 7.08 3.34
N ARG A 56 -0.32 7.22 2.78
CA ARG A 56 0.29 8.49 2.42
C ARG A 56 0.27 8.61 0.89
N SER A 57 -0.39 9.65 0.37
CA SER A 57 -0.48 9.98 -1.07
C SER A 57 0.52 11.05 -1.47
#